data_AF-A0A5B8KUL8-F1
#
_entry.id   AF-A0A5B8KUL8-F1
#
_cell.length_a   1.000
_cell.length_b   1.000
_cell.length_c   1.000
_cell.angle_alpha   90.00
_cell.angle_beta   90.00
_cell.angle_gamma   90.00
#
_symmetry.space_group_name_H-M   'P 1'
#
loop_
_entity.id
_entity.type
_entity.pdbx_description
1 polymer ?
#
loop_
_entity_poly.entity_id
_entity_poly.type
_entity_poly.pdbx_seq_one_letter_code
_entity_poly.pdbx_strand_id
1 'polypeptide(L)'
;MVNSITLPRILAASAALLAVLLAIGWMTRENPDDKPYLKILGGGFMFNYRVADVYYGFTALVERPLPVGSIIEAAFEDPGGGPDHVVRTRVGTQTARYSLRSPSLRGVEKDKPYKVAIRVIDREEREVLWRHELAIRSQIGDEVVPDKPLTVGPGYAKNTMQ
;
A
#
# COMPACT_ATOMS: atom_id res chain seq x y z
N MET A 1 36.23 -38.30 -39.08
CA MET A 1 37.15 -38.35 -37.92
C MET A 1 36.44 -37.70 -36.75
N VAL A 2 35.95 -38.51 -35.81
CA VAL A 2 35.19 -38.02 -34.64
C VAL A 2 36.23 -37.53 -33.62
N ASN A 3 36.26 -36.22 -33.40
CA ASN A 3 37.17 -35.56 -32.46
C ASN A 3 36.88 -36.12 -31.05
N SER A 4 37.81 -36.88 -30.46
CA SER A 4 37.62 -37.44 -29.13
C SER A 4 37.57 -36.32 -28.11
N ILE A 5 36.37 -36.04 -27.61
CA ILE A 5 36.16 -35.06 -26.56
C ILE A 5 36.77 -35.64 -25.28
N THR A 6 37.95 -35.16 -24.91
CA THR A 6 38.65 -35.58 -23.70
C THR A 6 37.98 -34.99 -22.46
N LEU A 7 37.76 -35.80 -21.42
CA LEU A 7 37.21 -35.41 -20.11
C LEU A 7 37.67 -34.03 -19.58
N PRO A 8 38.97 -33.66 -19.60
CA PRO A 8 39.42 -32.34 -19.14
C PRO A 8 38.86 -31.15 -19.93
N ARG A 9 38.58 -31.32 -21.23
CA ARG A 9 37.97 -30.26 -22.06
C ARG A 9 36.50 -30.05 -21.68
N ILE A 10 35.78 -31.12 -21.34
CA ILE A 10 34.40 -31.02 -20.85
C ILE A 10 34.38 -30.30 -19.51
N LEU A 11 35.28 -30.65 -18.58
CA LEU A 11 35.38 -29.99 -17.28
C LEU A 11 35.71 -28.50 -17.41
N ALA A 12 36.65 -28.14 -18.29
CA ALA A 12 37.00 -26.75 -18.54
C ALA A 12 35.84 -25.96 -19.16
N ALA A 13 35.14 -26.53 -20.15
CA ALA A 13 33.97 -25.89 -20.76
C ALA A 13 32.82 -25.71 -19.76
N SER A 14 32.56 -26.72 -18.93
CA SER A 14 31.53 -26.64 -17.87
C SER A 14 31.88 -25.61 -16.80
N ALA A 15 33.16 -25.53 -16.39
CA ALA A 15 33.60 -24.53 -15.42
C ALA A 15 33.49 -23.10 -15.98
N ALA A 16 33.85 -22.90 -17.26
CA ALA A 16 33.68 -21.62 -17.94
C ALA A 16 32.19 -21.23 -18.05
N LEU A 17 31.32 -22.17 -18.40
CA LEU A 17 29.88 -21.93 -18.45
C LEU A 17 29.31 -21.60 -17.07
N LEU A 18 29.71 -22.31 -16.01
CA LEU A 18 29.33 -22.02 -14.63
C LEU A 18 29.78 -20.63 -14.19
N ALA A 19 31.02 -20.23 -14.51
CA ALA A 19 31.52 -18.90 -14.18
C ALA A 19 30.70 -17.79 -14.87
N VAL A 20 30.34 -17.99 -16.14
CA VAL A 20 29.48 -17.05 -16.88
C VAL A 20 28.09 -16.98 -16.25
N LEU A 21 27.46 -18.11 -15.91
CA LEU A 21 26.15 -18.13 -15.27
C LEU A 21 26.16 -17.48 -13.88
N LEU A 22 27.21 -17.69 -13.09
CA LEU A 22 27.39 -17.05 -11.79
C LEU A 22 27.62 -15.53 -11.93
N ALA A 23 28.39 -15.09 -12.93
CA ALA A 23 28.60 -13.67 -13.22
C ALA A 23 27.29 -12.98 -13.63
N ILE A 24 26.49 -13.63 -14.49
CA ILE A 24 25.15 -13.15 -14.84
C ILE A 24 24.27 -13.07 -13.60
N GLY A 25 24.21 -14.15 -12.80
CA GLY A 25 23.41 -14.20 -11.58
C GLY A 25 23.80 -13.13 -10.55
N TRP A 26 25.10 -12.82 -10.44
CA TRP A 26 25.59 -11.74 -9.60
C TRP A 26 25.18 -10.36 -10.11
N MET A 27 25.24 -10.15 -11.43
CA MET A 27 24.89 -8.87 -12.04
C MET A 27 23.38 -8.61 -12.11
N THR A 28 22.56 -9.67 -12.18
CA THR A 28 21.09 -9.56 -12.15
C THR A 28 20.50 -9.65 -10.75
N ARG A 29 21.33 -9.74 -9.71
CA ARG A 29 20.85 -9.82 -8.32
C ARG A 29 20.28 -8.47 -7.91
N GLU A 30 18.98 -8.45 -7.63
CA GLU A 30 18.33 -7.32 -6.95
C GLU A 30 18.73 -7.34 -5.47
N ASN A 31 19.29 -6.24 -4.95
CA ASN A 31 19.50 -6.12 -3.52
C ASN A 31 18.15 -5.88 -2.83
N PRO A 32 17.81 -6.65 -1.78
CA PRO A 32 16.58 -6.45 -1.04
C PRO A 32 16.53 -5.09 -0.32
N ASP A 33 17.68 -4.43 -0.12
CA ASP A 33 17.79 -3.10 0.49
C ASP A 33 17.38 -1.96 -0.45
N ASP A 34 17.39 -2.19 -1.77
CA ASP A 34 16.94 -1.20 -2.75
C ASP A 34 15.41 -1.15 -2.86
N LYS A 35 14.70 -2.11 -2.25
CA LYS A 35 13.23 -2.16 -2.27
C LYS A 35 12.64 -1.24 -1.19
N PRO A 36 11.58 -0.48 -1.51
CA PRO A 36 10.88 0.31 -0.51
C PRO A 36 10.30 -0.61 0.57
N TYR A 37 10.13 -0.09 1.79
CA TYR A 37 9.51 -0.87 2.86
C TYR A 37 8.08 -1.30 2.52
N LEU A 38 7.31 -0.37 1.94
CA LEU A 38 5.94 -0.59 1.55
C LEU A 38 5.76 -0.31 0.06
N LYS A 39 4.98 -1.16 -0.60
CA LYS A 39 4.44 -0.92 -1.93
C LYS A 39 2.94 -0.73 -1.87
N ILE A 40 2.46 0.37 -2.42
CA ILE A 40 1.02 0.65 -2.49
C ILE A 40 0.43 -0.16 -3.63
N LEU A 41 -0.48 -1.08 -3.30
CA LEU A 41 -1.16 -1.93 -4.28
C LEU A 41 -2.30 -1.19 -5.00
N GLY A 42 -2.93 -0.24 -4.29
CA GLY A 42 -4.04 0.55 -4.80
C GLY A 42 -4.73 1.32 -3.68
N GLY A 43 -5.59 2.26 -4.06
CA GLY A 43 -6.39 3.06 -3.14
C GLY A 43 -7.50 3.78 -3.89
N GLY A 44 -8.47 4.31 -3.14
CA GLY A 44 -9.65 4.97 -3.72
C GLY A 44 -10.63 5.45 -2.66
N PHE A 45 -11.66 6.16 -3.13
CA PHE A 45 -12.80 6.61 -2.35
C PHE A 45 -13.93 5.59 -2.39
N MET A 46 -14.47 5.27 -1.22
CA MET A 46 -15.59 4.37 -1.01
C MET A 46 -16.79 5.21 -0.59
N PHE A 47 -17.85 5.15 -1.39
CA PHE A 47 -19.11 5.85 -1.14
C PHE A 47 -20.19 4.81 -0.79
N ASN A 48 -20.68 4.86 0.43
CA ASN A 48 -21.79 4.03 0.88
C ASN A 48 -23.07 4.87 1.03
N TYR A 49 -23.84 4.89 -0.05
CA TYR A 49 -25.11 5.61 -0.14
C TYR A 49 -26.18 5.12 0.87
N ARG A 50 -26.09 3.88 1.37
CA ARG A 50 -27.10 3.33 2.29
C ARG A 50 -26.99 3.92 3.68
N VAL A 51 -25.75 4.09 4.16
CA VAL A 51 -25.43 4.61 5.50
C VAL A 51 -24.87 6.02 5.47
N ALA A 52 -24.85 6.68 4.31
CA ALA A 52 -24.30 8.03 4.11
C ALA A 52 -22.84 8.16 4.60
N ASP A 53 -22.04 7.14 4.31
CA ASP A 53 -20.63 7.08 4.74
C ASP A 53 -19.70 7.20 3.55
N VAL A 54 -18.70 8.07 3.66
CA VAL A 54 -17.66 8.29 2.66
C VAL A 54 -16.31 8.23 3.34
N TYR A 55 -15.41 7.41 2.83
CA TYR A 55 -14.04 7.35 3.30
C TYR A 55 -13.13 7.00 2.14
N TYR A 56 -11.84 7.26 2.27
CA TYR A 56 -10.86 6.80 1.31
C TYR A 56 -9.72 6.10 2.01
N GLY A 57 -9.08 5.20 1.27
CA GLY A 57 -8.07 4.34 1.84
C GLY A 57 -7.15 3.77 0.78
N PHE A 58 -6.12 3.09 1.25
CA PHE A 58 -5.18 2.37 0.40
C PHE A 58 -4.81 1.04 1.03
N THR A 59 -4.28 0.15 0.21
CA THR A 59 -3.68 -1.10 0.66
C THR A 59 -2.20 -1.09 0.34
N ALA A 60 -1.37 -1.34 1.36
CA ALA A 60 0.07 -1.49 1.24
C ALA A 60 0.48 -2.95 1.42
N LEU A 61 1.48 -3.37 0.65
CA LEU A 61 2.20 -4.63 0.77
C LEU A 61 3.57 -4.35 1.41
N VAL A 62 3.93 -5.15 2.41
CA VAL A 62 5.29 -5.14 2.98
C VAL A 62 6.23 -5.84 2.00
N GLU A 63 7.07 -5.08 1.30
CA GLU A 63 8.07 -5.64 0.37
C GLU A 63 9.41 -5.91 1.05
N ARG A 64 9.81 -5.05 2.00
CA ARG A 64 10.98 -5.27 2.85
C ARG A 64 10.54 -5.58 4.28
N PRO A 65 11.08 -6.63 4.93
CA PRO A 65 10.75 -6.95 6.32
C PRO A 65 10.90 -5.73 7.24
N LEU A 66 9.83 -5.43 7.97
CA LEU A 66 9.82 -4.37 8.96
C LEU A 66 10.17 -4.92 10.34
N PRO A 67 10.86 -4.14 11.19
CA PRO A 67 11.05 -4.49 12.58
C PRO A 67 9.70 -4.79 13.26
N VAL A 68 9.63 -5.88 14.03
CA VAL A 68 8.39 -6.26 14.71
C VAL A 68 7.93 -5.13 15.62
N GLY A 69 6.65 -4.78 15.52
CA GLY A 69 6.06 -3.70 16.30
C GLY A 69 6.24 -2.30 15.72
N SER A 70 6.84 -2.17 14.53
CA SER A 70 6.83 -0.91 13.76
C SER A 70 5.42 -0.39 13.55
N ILE A 71 5.26 0.91 13.32
CA ILE A 71 3.97 1.56 13.18
C ILE A 71 3.86 2.14 11.77
N ILE A 72 2.83 1.73 11.04
CA ILE A 72 2.43 2.38 9.79
C ILE A 72 1.45 3.48 10.16
N GLU A 73 1.80 4.70 9.80
CA GLU A 73 0.97 5.87 10.00
C GLU A 73 0.60 6.46 8.64
N ALA A 74 -0.69 6.72 8.45
CA ALA A 74 -1.21 7.41 7.29
C ALA A 74 -1.94 8.68 7.74
N ALA A 75 -1.52 9.83 7.24
CA ALA A 75 -2.22 11.09 7.36
C ALA A 75 -3.02 11.32 6.08
N PHE A 76 -4.33 11.38 6.22
CA PHE A 76 -5.28 11.60 5.13
C PHE A 76 -5.71 13.07 5.16
N GLU A 77 -5.49 13.81 4.08
CA GLU A 77 -6.01 15.17 3.90
C GLU A 77 -7.53 15.23 4.15
N ASP A 78 -7.98 16.23 4.91
CA ASP A 78 -9.40 16.48 5.15
C ASP A 78 -10.02 17.23 3.96
N PRO A 79 -10.99 16.63 3.25
CA PRO A 79 -11.69 17.30 2.16
C PRO A 79 -12.40 18.59 2.54
N GLY A 80 -12.84 18.72 3.80
CA GLY A 80 -13.47 19.92 4.33
C GLY A 80 -12.48 21.06 4.62
N GLY A 81 -11.17 20.85 4.42
CA GLY A 81 -10.12 21.84 4.67
C GLY A 81 -9.65 21.93 6.12
N GLY A 82 -10.02 20.98 6.97
CA GLY A 82 -9.51 20.84 8.33
C GLY A 82 -8.14 20.15 8.41
N PRO A 83 -7.70 19.76 9.61
CA PRO A 83 -6.43 19.06 9.80
C PRO A 83 -6.49 17.62 9.28
N ASP A 84 -5.35 17.10 8.81
CA ASP A 84 -5.22 15.73 8.33
C ASP A 84 -5.69 14.70 9.37
N HIS A 85 -6.44 13.69 8.90
CA HIS A 85 -6.84 12.55 9.70
C HIS A 85 -5.70 11.54 9.79
N VAL A 86 -5.11 11.41 10.97
CA VAL A 86 -4.01 10.48 11.21
C VAL A 86 -4.55 9.13 11.70
N VAL A 87 -4.20 8.07 10.97
CA VAL A 87 -4.55 6.68 11.30
C VAL A 87 -3.28 5.86 11.45
N ARG A 88 -3.20 5.11 12.55
CA ARG A 88 -2.00 4.34 12.93
C ARG A 88 -2.35 2.87 13.07
N THR A 89 -1.48 2.01 12.55
CA THR A 89 -1.60 0.56 12.69
C THR A 89 -0.24 -0.04 13.00
N ARG A 90 -0.20 -0.96 13.96
CA ARG A 90 1.02 -1.67 14.34
C ARG A 90 1.27 -2.87 13.41
N VAL A 91 2.51 -3.03 13.00
CA VAL A 91 2.97 -4.14 12.16
C VAL A 91 3.12 -5.40 13.01
N GLY A 92 2.51 -6.48 12.55
CA GLY A 92 2.52 -7.81 13.16
C GLY A 92 3.50 -8.73 12.42
N THR A 93 3.75 -9.91 12.98
CA THR A 93 4.76 -10.85 12.48
C THR A 93 4.35 -11.64 11.24
N GLN A 94 3.04 -11.80 10.99
CA GLN A 94 2.50 -12.65 9.92
C GLN A 94 1.59 -11.89 8.93
N THR A 95 1.64 -10.55 8.95
CA THR A 95 0.75 -9.73 8.13
C THR A 95 1.56 -9.03 7.03
N ALA A 96 1.37 -9.48 5.79
CA ALA A 96 2.05 -8.89 4.64
C ALA A 96 1.30 -7.70 4.04
N ARG A 97 -0.02 -7.57 4.29
CA ARG A 97 -0.89 -6.55 3.70
C ARG A 97 -1.58 -5.74 4.77
N TYR A 98 -1.56 -4.42 4.61
CA TYR A 98 -2.20 -3.47 5.51
C TYR A 98 -3.15 -2.58 4.72
N SER A 99 -4.41 -2.53 5.15
CA SER A 99 -5.42 -1.63 4.60
C SER A 99 -5.69 -0.54 5.62
N LEU A 100 -5.37 0.70 5.26
CA LEU A 100 -5.64 1.88 6.08
C LEU A 100 -6.72 2.71 5.38
N ARG A 101 -7.65 3.24 6.17
CA ARG A 101 -8.74 4.10 5.69
C ARG A 101 -8.90 5.30 6.60
N SER A 102 -9.31 6.42 6.03
CA SER A 102 -9.74 7.58 6.78
C SER A 102 -10.97 7.27 7.65
N PRO A 103 -11.26 8.10 8.67
CA PRO A 103 -12.59 8.21 9.23
C PRO A 103 -13.64 8.59 8.16
N SER A 104 -14.91 8.60 8.54
CA SER A 104 -15.99 9.14 7.71
C SER A 104 -15.75 10.62 7.40
N LEU A 105 -15.84 10.98 6.13
CA LEU A 105 -15.57 12.31 5.59
C LEU A 105 -16.83 12.90 4.98
N ARG A 106 -16.81 14.22 4.80
CA ARG A 106 -17.83 15.00 4.10
C ARG A 106 -17.13 16.06 3.24
N GLY A 107 -17.79 16.52 2.18
CA GLY A 107 -17.25 17.57 1.31
C GLY A 107 -16.19 17.08 0.31
N VAL A 108 -16.24 15.80 -0.08
CA VAL A 108 -15.39 15.26 -1.14
C VAL A 108 -15.79 15.87 -2.49
N GLU A 109 -14.85 16.50 -3.18
CA GLU A 109 -15.05 17.07 -4.51
C GLU A 109 -14.69 16.05 -5.60
N LYS A 110 -15.45 16.07 -6.69
CA LYS A 110 -15.17 15.24 -7.85
C LYS A 110 -13.88 15.70 -8.53
N ASP A 111 -13.07 14.74 -8.99
CA ASP A 111 -11.82 14.96 -9.72
C ASP A 111 -10.74 15.74 -8.97
N LYS A 112 -10.94 16.02 -7.67
CA LYS A 112 -9.95 16.61 -6.79
C LYS A 112 -8.99 15.53 -6.25
N PRO A 113 -7.66 15.72 -6.40
CA PRO A 113 -6.67 14.85 -5.77
C PRO A 113 -6.52 15.23 -4.29
N TYR A 114 -6.65 14.25 -3.40
CA TYR A 114 -6.41 14.39 -1.97
C TYR A 114 -5.12 13.69 -1.57
N LYS A 115 -4.30 14.36 -0.75
CA LYS A 115 -3.00 13.86 -0.33
C LYS A 115 -3.13 12.81 0.77
N VAL A 116 -2.33 11.75 0.66
CA VAL A 116 -2.08 10.79 1.74
C VAL A 116 -0.59 10.73 2.00
N ALA A 117 -0.17 11.14 3.19
CA ALA A 117 1.21 11.02 3.65
C ALA A 117 1.37 9.76 4.50
N ILE A 118 2.24 8.86 4.06
CA ILE A 118 2.50 7.58 4.69
C ILE A 118 3.88 7.61 5.33
N ARG A 119 3.96 7.17 6.58
CA ARG A 119 5.21 7.06 7.32
C ARG A 119 5.28 5.69 7.99
N VAL A 120 6.47 5.11 7.99
CA VAL A 120 6.76 3.95 8.84
C VAL A 120 7.67 4.42 9.95
N ILE A 121 7.25 4.17 11.18
CA ILE A 121 7.92 4.61 12.39
C ILE A 121 8.38 3.37 13.15
N ASP A 122 9.54 3.44 13.81
CA ASP A 122 9.99 2.36 14.68
C ASP A 122 9.00 2.11 15.84
N ARG A 123 9.10 0.93 16.46
CA ARG A 123 8.25 0.47 17.57
C ARG A 123 8.21 1.45 18.74
N GLU A 124 9.30 2.19 18.97
CA GLU A 124 9.46 3.13 20.08
C GLU A 124 9.02 4.56 19.71
N GLU A 125 8.53 4.77 18.49
CA GLU A 125 8.08 6.07 17.99
C GLU A 125 9.18 7.14 17.89
N ARG A 126 10.46 6.72 17.90
CA ARG A 126 11.61 7.64 17.93
C ARG A 126 12.13 8.02 16.55
N GLU A 127 12.05 7.10 15.60
CA GLU A 127 12.65 7.25 14.28
C GLU A 127 11.64 6.95 13.17
N VAL A 128 11.69 7.74 12.11
CA VAL A 128 10.94 7.48 10.87
C VAL A 128 11.82 6.66 9.93
N LEU A 129 11.49 5.39 9.78
CA LEU A 129 12.17 4.43 8.91
C LEU A 129 11.90 4.70 7.42
N TRP A 130 10.71 5.24 7.10
CA TRP A 130 10.29 5.45 5.72
C TRP A 130 9.20 6.50 5.59
N ARG A 131 9.18 7.18 4.44
CA ARG A 131 8.12 8.13 4.07
C ARG A 131 7.75 7.94 2.60
N HIS A 132 6.47 8.14 2.31
CA HIS A 132 5.95 8.18 0.96
C HIS A 132 4.71 9.05 0.93
N GLU A 133 4.47 9.69 -0.20
CA GLU A 133 3.28 10.51 -0.41
C GLU A 133 2.62 10.07 -1.70
N LEU A 134 1.30 10.00 -1.69
CA LEU A 134 0.50 9.71 -2.87
C LEU A 134 -0.75 10.58 -2.87
N ALA A 135 -1.28 10.83 -4.05
CA ALA A 135 -2.54 11.53 -4.23
C ALA A 135 -3.62 10.55 -4.71
N ILE A 136 -4.75 10.50 -4.00
CA ILE A 136 -5.92 9.71 -4.41
C ILE A 136 -6.95 10.68 -4.97
N ARG A 137 -7.33 10.47 -6.23
CA ARG A 137 -8.38 11.27 -6.88
C ARG A 137 -9.73 10.59 -6.73
N SER A 138 -10.74 11.34 -6.30
CA SER A 138 -12.11 10.83 -6.34
C SER A 138 -12.71 10.98 -7.75
N GLN A 139 -13.32 9.92 -8.28
CA GLN A 139 -14.04 9.98 -9.57
C GLN A 139 -15.47 10.50 -9.42
N ILE A 140 -15.96 10.61 -8.18
CA ILE A 140 -17.34 10.95 -7.81
C ILE A 140 -17.28 11.97 -6.66
N GLY A 141 -18.13 12.99 -6.68
CA GLY A 141 -18.24 13.96 -5.58
C GLY A 141 -19.17 13.47 -4.47
N ASP A 142 -19.07 14.06 -3.28
CA ASP A 142 -19.97 13.81 -2.14
C ASP A 142 -21.43 14.21 -2.44
N GLU A 143 -21.65 15.02 -3.48
CA GLU A 143 -22.98 15.46 -3.94
C GLU A 143 -23.96 14.30 -4.24
N VAL A 144 -23.45 13.10 -4.58
CA VAL A 144 -24.29 11.92 -4.79
C VAL A 144 -24.60 11.15 -3.50
N VAL A 145 -23.95 11.49 -2.38
CA VAL A 145 -24.22 10.87 -1.09
C VAL A 145 -25.23 11.72 -0.31
N PRO A 146 -26.35 11.14 0.13
CA PRO A 146 -27.36 11.89 0.87
C PRO A 146 -26.85 12.35 2.24
N ASP A 147 -27.36 13.48 2.74
CA ASP A 147 -26.99 14.04 4.05
C ASP A 147 -27.35 13.15 5.23
N LYS A 148 -28.35 12.28 5.04
CA LYS A 148 -28.80 11.31 6.04
C LYS A 148 -28.83 9.91 5.43
N PRO A 149 -28.54 8.87 6.22
CA PRO A 149 -28.67 7.47 5.79
C PRO A 149 -30.03 7.22 5.13
N LEU A 150 -30.06 6.55 3.98
CA LEU A 150 -31.30 6.13 3.32
C LEU A 150 -31.99 4.99 4.08
N THR A 151 -31.25 4.30 4.95
CA THR A 151 -31.74 3.14 5.69
C THR A 151 -31.40 3.22 7.18
N VAL A 152 -32.27 2.66 8.01
CA VAL A 152 -32.13 2.58 9.47
C VAL A 152 -32.23 1.13 9.95
N GLY A 153 -31.44 0.79 10.98
CA GLY A 153 -31.44 -0.51 11.63
C GLY A 153 -30.80 -1.65 10.82
N PRO A 154 -30.57 -2.82 11.45
CA PRO A 154 -29.90 -3.97 10.83
C PRO A 154 -30.67 -4.59 9.66
N GLY A 155 -31.97 -4.30 9.53
CA GLY A 155 -32.84 -4.77 8.45
C GLY A 155 -32.92 -3.85 7.23
N TYR A 156 -32.12 -2.77 7.17
CA TYR A 156 -32.13 -1.80 6.07
C TYR A 156 -33.54 -1.22 5.78
N ALA A 157 -34.32 -0.95 6.82
CA ALA A 157 -35.63 -0.32 6.65
C ALA A 157 -35.43 1.09 6.08
N LYS A 158 -36.31 1.54 5.18
CA LYS A 158 -36.22 2.88 4.59
C LYS A 158 -36.28 3.94 5.70
N ASN A 159 -35.36 4.89 5.66
CA ASN A 159 -35.39 6.04 6.56
C ASN A 159 -36.55 6.96 6.15
N THR A 160 -37.57 7.05 7.01
CA THR A 160 -38.76 7.88 6.79
C THR A 160 -38.60 9.33 7.24
N MET A 161 -37.46 9.69 7.85
CA MET A 161 -37.16 11.06 8.31
C MET A 161 -36.35 11.90 7.31
N GLN A 162 -36.51 11.58 6.02
CA GLN A 162 -35.93 12.33 4.92
C GLN A 162 -36.84 13.50 4.53
#